data_AF-A0AA38GKS5-F1
#
_entry.id   AF-A0AA38GKS5-F1
#
_cell.length_a   1.000
_cell.length_b   1.000
_cell.length_c   1.000
_cell.angle_alpha   90.00
_cell.angle_beta   90.00
_cell.angle_gamma   90.00
#
_symmetry.space_group_name_H-M   'P 1'
#
loop_
_entity.id
_entity.type
_entity.pdbx_description
1 polymer ?
#
loop_
_entity_poly.entity_id
_entity_poly.type
_entity_poly.pdbx_seq_one_letter_code
_entity_poly.pdbx_strand_id
1 'polypeptide(L)'
;MTDISMDAKSEEVAVQIAAQGVMGRRVDNLDTSFMMALDFMLGQSENDIDQRKWLLEVIKDTTLSYLTKKLPPHVQVVGMLCRTPRKESRLDLLRRVAGGGGKFDCEDGGKIVLPKANLDDIANQADDLLE
;
A
#
# COMPACT_ATOMS: atom_id res chain seq x y z
N MET A 1 15.60 -22.10 22.33
CA MET A 1 15.12 -20.71 22.54
C MET A 1 14.80 -20.05 21.19
N THR A 2 14.15 -20.80 20.29
CA THR A 2 13.91 -20.44 18.88
C THR A 2 12.48 -20.74 18.42
N ASP A 3 11.70 -21.50 19.20
CA ASP A 3 10.29 -21.82 18.89
C ASP A 3 9.37 -20.60 19.04
N ILE A 4 9.55 -19.82 20.11
CA ILE A 4 8.66 -18.71 20.47
C ILE A 4 8.68 -17.58 19.41
N SER A 5 9.83 -17.35 18.75
CA SER A 5 9.95 -16.30 17.73
C SER A 5 9.42 -16.72 16.35
N MET A 6 9.30 -18.02 16.10
CA MET A 6 8.72 -18.55 14.85
C MET A 6 7.18 -18.53 14.93
N ASP A 7 6.63 -18.80 16.12
CA ASP A 7 5.19 -18.79 16.38
C ASP A 7 4.59 -17.36 16.32
N ALA A 8 5.24 -16.38 16.96
CA ALA A 8 4.77 -14.98 16.93
C ALA A 8 4.77 -14.38 15.50
N LYS A 9 5.78 -14.69 14.68
CA LYS A 9 5.81 -14.28 13.26
C LYS A 9 4.73 -15.00 12.45
N SER A 10 4.45 -16.25 12.76
CA SER A 10 3.38 -17.02 12.11
C SER A 10 2.01 -16.42 12.44
N GLU A 11 1.80 -15.98 13.68
CA GLU A 11 0.58 -15.31 14.12
C GLU A 11 0.38 -13.95 13.42
N GLU A 12 1.41 -13.11 13.36
CA GLU A 12 1.38 -11.83 12.64
C GLU A 12 1.04 -12.01 11.15
N VAL A 13 1.64 -13.00 10.49
CA VAL A 13 1.33 -13.33 9.09
C VAL A 13 -0.12 -13.80 8.94
N ALA A 14 -0.63 -14.62 9.86
CA ALA A 14 -2.02 -15.09 9.83
C ALA A 14 -3.01 -13.93 9.97
N VAL A 15 -2.73 -12.97 10.85
CA VAL A 15 -3.55 -11.75 11.03
C VAL A 15 -3.56 -10.91 9.76
N GLN A 16 -2.40 -10.70 9.11
CA GLN A 16 -2.34 -9.96 7.84
C GLN A 16 -3.16 -10.64 6.72
N ILE A 17 -3.08 -11.98 6.61
CA ILE A 17 -3.86 -12.74 5.63
C ILE A 17 -5.37 -12.60 5.91
N ALA A 18 -5.77 -12.71 7.18
CA ALA A 18 -7.17 -12.53 7.57
C ALA A 18 -7.68 -11.12 7.25
N ALA A 19 -6.88 -10.09 7.57
CA ALA A 19 -7.19 -8.70 7.25
C ALA A 19 -7.39 -8.51 5.74
N GLN A 20 -6.48 -9.02 4.90
CA GLN A 20 -6.62 -8.93 3.44
C GLN A 20 -7.91 -9.57 2.94
N GLY A 21 -8.27 -10.75 3.47
CA GLY A 21 -9.51 -11.45 3.09
C GLY A 21 -10.79 -10.75 3.55
N VAL A 22 -10.79 -10.10 4.72
CA VAL A 22 -11.93 -9.31 5.20
C VAL A 22 -12.07 -8.02 4.42
N MET A 23 -10.99 -7.25 4.27
CA MET A 23 -11.01 -5.98 3.57
C MET A 23 -11.40 -6.15 2.10
N GLY A 24 -10.89 -7.19 1.44
CA GLY A 24 -11.23 -7.45 0.04
C GLY A 24 -12.72 -7.70 -0.24
N ARG A 25 -13.52 -8.04 0.78
CA ARG A 25 -14.97 -8.23 0.67
C ARG A 25 -15.79 -7.03 1.16
N ARG A 26 -15.22 -6.16 2.00
CA ARG A 26 -15.98 -5.14 2.75
C ARG A 26 -15.58 -3.70 2.44
N VAL A 27 -14.42 -3.47 1.86
CA VAL A 27 -13.87 -2.13 1.61
C VAL A 27 -14.75 -1.24 0.72
N ASP A 28 -15.54 -1.84 -0.19
CA ASP A 28 -16.51 -1.09 -1.01
C ASP A 28 -17.69 -0.53 -0.20
N ASN A 29 -17.91 -1.06 0.99
CA ASN A 29 -18.93 -0.59 1.92
C ASN A 29 -18.36 0.39 2.97
N LEU A 30 -17.05 0.69 2.90
CA LEU A 30 -16.42 1.65 3.79
C LEU A 30 -16.52 3.03 3.17
N ASP A 31 -16.97 3.99 3.97
CA ASP A 31 -17.00 5.39 3.58
C ASP A 31 -15.62 6.06 3.79
N THR A 32 -15.52 7.31 3.32
CA THR A 32 -14.32 8.14 3.48
C THR A 32 -13.99 8.46 4.95
N SER A 33 -14.97 8.34 5.85
CA SER A 33 -14.77 8.61 7.29
C SER A 33 -14.04 7.47 8.00
N PHE A 34 -14.06 6.25 7.43
CA PHE A 34 -13.37 5.08 8.00
C PHE A 34 -11.87 5.32 8.25
N MET A 35 -11.18 5.89 7.25
CA MET A 35 -9.75 6.20 7.38
C MET A 35 -9.49 7.26 8.45
N MET A 36 -10.34 8.29 8.52
CA MET A 36 -10.25 9.33 9.56
C MET A 36 -10.47 8.76 10.96
N ALA A 37 -11.41 7.82 11.11
CA ALA A 37 -11.65 7.14 12.38
C ALA A 37 -10.45 6.27 12.79
N LEU A 38 -9.82 5.55 11.84
CA LEU A 38 -8.60 4.80 12.10
C LEU A 38 -7.43 5.71 12.53
N ASP A 39 -7.24 6.84 11.84
CA ASP A 39 -6.19 7.80 12.19
C ASP A 39 -6.40 8.39 13.58
N PHE A 40 -7.66 8.71 13.94
CA PHE A 40 -8.01 9.14 15.28
C PHE A 40 -7.70 8.06 16.32
N MET A 41 -8.11 6.81 16.08
CA MET A 41 -7.85 5.68 16.99
C MET A 41 -6.35 5.40 17.16
N LEU A 42 -5.56 5.52 16.09
CA LEU A 42 -4.11 5.39 16.14
C LEU A 42 -3.47 6.49 17.00
N GLY A 43 -3.88 7.74 16.83
CA GLY A 43 -3.40 8.86 17.65
C GLY A 43 -3.73 8.69 19.14
N GLN A 44 -4.87 8.10 19.49
CA GLN A 44 -5.19 7.79 20.89
C GLN A 44 -4.40 6.59 21.43
N SER A 45 -3.96 5.68 20.55
CA SER A 45 -3.22 4.47 20.93
C SER A 45 -1.72 4.68 21.16
N GLU A 46 -1.18 5.89 20.97
CA GLU A 46 0.23 6.18 21.28
C GLU A 46 0.60 5.95 22.75
N ASN A 47 -0.40 5.91 23.65
CA ASN A 47 -0.23 5.67 25.08
C ASN A 47 -0.73 4.28 25.54
N ASP A 48 -1.20 3.42 24.62
CA ASP A 48 -1.89 2.17 24.91
C ASP A 48 -1.11 0.95 24.34
N ILE A 49 -1.34 -0.24 24.90
CA ILE A 49 -0.60 -1.50 24.69
C ILE A 49 -0.17 -1.74 23.22
N ASP A 50 1.12 -2.04 22.99
CA ASP A 50 1.77 -2.23 21.66
C ASP A 50 0.95 -3.06 20.67
N GLN A 51 0.24 -4.08 21.14
CA GLN A 51 -0.55 -4.99 20.31
C GLN A 51 -1.79 -4.33 19.67
N ARG A 52 -2.45 -3.41 20.37
CA ARG A 52 -3.65 -2.71 19.83
C ARG A 52 -3.25 -1.75 18.73
N LYS A 53 -2.16 -1.01 18.95
CA LYS A 53 -1.59 -0.09 17.97
C LYS A 53 -1.18 -0.85 16.71
N TRP A 54 -0.43 -1.94 16.86
CA TRP A 54 -0.02 -2.80 15.74
C TRP A 54 -1.23 -3.31 14.94
N LEU A 55 -2.30 -3.76 15.60
CA LEU A 55 -3.49 -4.25 14.90
C LEU A 55 -4.16 -3.14 14.08
N LEU A 56 -4.24 -1.92 14.61
CA LEU A 56 -4.78 -0.76 13.90
C LEU A 56 -3.90 -0.38 12.70
N GLU A 57 -2.57 -0.46 12.83
CA GLU A 57 -1.63 -0.26 11.73
C GLU A 57 -1.85 -1.29 10.62
N VAL A 58 -1.98 -2.58 10.97
CA VAL A 58 -2.27 -3.65 10.01
C VAL A 58 -3.59 -3.41 9.26
N ILE A 59 -4.65 -2.97 9.96
CA ILE A 59 -5.94 -2.66 9.34
C ILE A 59 -5.80 -1.47 8.38
N LYS A 60 -5.12 -0.39 8.83
CA LYS A 60 -4.89 0.81 8.01
C LYS A 60 -4.11 0.48 6.74
N ASP A 61 -2.99 -0.22 6.87
CA ASP A 61 -2.14 -0.60 5.73
C ASP A 61 -2.86 -1.51 4.76
N THR A 62 -3.63 -2.48 5.27
CA THR A 62 -4.44 -3.38 4.43
C THR A 62 -5.52 -2.61 3.67
N THR A 63 -6.18 -1.65 4.32
CA THR A 63 -7.19 -0.80 3.70
C THR A 63 -6.59 0.06 2.61
N LEU A 64 -5.49 0.77 2.90
CA LEU A 64 -4.76 1.59 1.93
C LEU A 64 -4.27 0.78 0.74
N SER A 65 -3.72 -0.42 0.98
CA SER A 65 -3.27 -1.32 -0.08
C SER A 65 -4.40 -1.70 -1.03
N TYR A 66 -5.59 -1.98 -0.50
CA TYR A 66 -6.74 -2.33 -1.32
C TYR A 66 -7.28 -1.13 -2.09
N LEU A 67 -7.42 0.03 -1.44
CA LEU A 67 -7.86 1.27 -2.09
C LEU A 67 -6.90 1.67 -3.22
N THR A 68 -5.59 1.57 -2.98
CA THR A 68 -4.56 1.89 -3.98
C THR A 68 -4.69 1.04 -5.23
N LYS A 69 -5.01 -0.26 -5.09
CA LYS A 69 -5.23 -1.17 -6.24
C LYS A 69 -6.44 -0.78 -7.11
N LYS A 70 -7.39 -0.02 -6.57
CA LYS A 70 -8.59 0.44 -7.28
C LYS A 70 -8.43 1.79 -7.96
N LEU A 71 -7.38 2.54 -7.63
CA LEU A 71 -7.12 3.83 -8.25
C LEU A 71 -6.83 3.67 -9.76
N PRO A 72 -7.09 4.68 -10.59
CA PRO A 72 -6.66 4.68 -11.98
C PRO A 72 -5.16 4.42 -12.11
N PRO A 73 -4.70 3.75 -13.18
CA PRO A 73 -3.29 3.41 -13.38
C PRO A 73 -2.31 4.59 -13.22
N HIS A 74 -2.63 5.76 -13.78
CA HIS A 74 -1.77 6.95 -13.69
C HIS A 74 -1.63 7.46 -12.24
N VAL A 75 -2.72 7.47 -11.46
CA VAL A 75 -2.70 7.83 -10.02
C VAL A 75 -1.81 6.85 -9.23
N GLN A 76 -1.93 5.54 -9.49
CA GLN A 76 -1.08 4.54 -8.84
C GLN A 76 0.41 4.79 -9.14
N VAL A 77 0.74 5.10 -10.40
CA VAL A 77 2.11 5.37 -10.86
C VAL A 77 2.68 6.61 -10.18
N VAL A 78 1.92 7.70 -10.10
CA VAL A 78 2.34 8.91 -9.38
C VAL A 78 2.65 8.58 -7.91
N GLY A 79 1.78 7.82 -7.24
CA GLY A 79 2.03 7.36 -5.88
C GLY A 79 3.29 6.48 -5.73
N MET A 80 3.64 5.67 -6.73
CA MET A 80 4.90 4.91 -6.74
C MET A 80 6.12 5.83 -6.95
N LEU A 81 6.00 6.83 -7.83
CA LEU A 81 7.06 7.81 -8.10
C LEU A 81 7.40 8.63 -6.85
N CYS A 82 6.39 9.05 -6.09
CA CYS A 82 6.58 9.77 -4.83
C CYS A 82 7.36 8.96 -3.78
N ARG A 83 7.24 7.62 -3.79
CA ARG A 83 7.95 6.71 -2.88
C ARG A 83 9.30 6.24 -3.42
N THR A 84 9.66 6.62 -4.64
CA THR A 84 10.91 6.21 -5.28
C THR A 84 11.91 7.36 -5.26
N PRO A 85 12.86 7.41 -4.30
CA PRO A 85 13.72 8.58 -4.07
C PRO A 85 14.78 8.78 -5.16
N ARG A 86 15.27 7.69 -5.75
CA ARG A 86 16.35 7.73 -6.75
C ARG A 86 15.80 8.07 -8.15
N LYS A 87 16.42 9.06 -8.80
CA LYS A 87 16.03 9.52 -10.14
C LYS A 87 16.07 8.39 -11.19
N GLU A 88 17.12 7.57 -11.16
CA GLU A 88 17.29 6.46 -12.10
C GLU A 88 16.20 5.39 -11.93
N SER A 89 15.87 5.05 -10.69
CA SER A 89 14.78 4.13 -10.37
C SER A 89 13.42 4.66 -10.83
N ARG A 90 13.15 5.97 -10.67
CA ARG A 90 11.93 6.60 -11.22
C ARG A 90 11.87 6.47 -12.75
N LEU A 91 13.00 6.70 -13.43
CA LEU A 91 13.08 6.60 -14.89
C LEU A 91 12.85 5.17 -15.38
N ASP A 92 13.44 4.18 -14.70
CA ASP A 92 13.22 2.76 -15.01
C ASP A 92 11.76 2.36 -14.78
N LEU A 93 11.15 2.82 -13.69
CA LEU A 93 9.72 2.62 -13.42
C LEU A 93 8.86 3.18 -14.55
N LEU A 94 9.08 4.44 -14.95
CA LEU A 94 8.34 5.09 -16.04
C LEU A 94 8.48 4.33 -17.36
N ARG A 95 9.69 3.84 -17.69
CA ARG A 95 9.93 3.02 -18.88
C ARG A 95 9.13 1.72 -18.85
N ARG A 96 9.10 1.02 -17.71
CA ARG A 96 8.33 -0.23 -17.56
C ARG A 96 6.83 0.01 -17.67
N VAL A 97 6.33 1.09 -17.07
CA VAL A 97 4.91 1.49 -17.16
C VAL A 97 4.52 1.81 -18.60
N ALA A 98 5.31 2.63 -19.29
CA ALA A 98 5.10 2.98 -20.70
C ALA A 98 5.22 1.76 -21.64
N GLY A 99 6.11 0.82 -21.30
CA GLY A 99 6.30 -0.45 -22.01
C GLY A 99 5.16 -1.47 -21.84
N GLY A 100 4.11 -1.15 -21.09
CA GLY A 100 2.95 -2.03 -20.89
C GLY A 100 2.75 -2.52 -19.46
N GLY A 101 3.57 -2.08 -18.50
CA GLY A 101 3.51 -2.56 -17.12
C GLY A 101 3.90 -4.04 -17.00
N GLY A 102 3.55 -4.66 -15.87
CA GLY A 102 3.79 -6.08 -15.66
C GLY A 102 4.12 -6.45 -14.21
N LYS A 103 4.45 -7.72 -14.00
CA LYS A 103 4.94 -8.24 -12.71
C LYS A 103 6.46 -8.30 -12.78
N PHE A 104 7.12 -7.70 -11.80
CA PHE A 104 8.58 -7.68 -11.72
C PHE A 104 9.00 -8.21 -10.35
N ASP A 105 10.10 -8.95 -10.32
CA ASP A 105 10.71 -9.36 -9.06
C ASP A 105 11.49 -8.17 -8.48
N CYS A 106 11.32 -7.96 -7.18
CA CYS A 106 12.03 -6.97 -6.40
C CYS A 106 13.28 -7.61 -5.79
N GLU A 107 14.33 -6.82 -5.56
CA GLU A 107 15.59 -7.31 -4.98
C GLU A 107 15.39 -7.98 -3.61
N ASP A 108 14.38 -7.53 -2.84
CA ASP A 108 14.04 -8.08 -1.51
C ASP A 108 13.17 -9.36 -1.54
N GLY A 109 13.02 -10.01 -2.71
CA GLY A 109 12.27 -11.27 -2.86
C GLY A 109 10.75 -11.12 -2.98
N GLY A 110 10.24 -9.90 -3.12
CA GLY A 110 8.83 -9.60 -3.40
C GLY A 110 8.51 -9.48 -4.88
N LYS A 111 7.22 -9.50 -5.25
CA LYS A 111 6.76 -9.18 -6.61
C LYS A 111 6.06 -7.82 -6.62
N ILE A 112 6.57 -6.89 -7.43
CA ILE A 112 5.89 -5.62 -7.68
C ILE A 112 5.04 -5.74 -8.94
N VAL A 113 3.80 -5.23 -8.86
CA VAL A 113 2.90 -5.12 -10.02
C VAL A 113 2.94 -3.67 -10.47
N LEU A 114 3.50 -3.43 -11.64
CA LEU A 114 3.46 -2.11 -12.28
C LEU A 114 2.25 -2.06 -13.22
N PRO A 115 1.36 -1.07 -13.07
CA PRO A 115 0.25 -0.87 -13.97
C PRO A 115 0.74 -0.34 -15.32
N LYS A 116 -0.08 -0.51 -16.35
CA LYS A 116 0.10 0.13 -17.65
C LYS A 116 -0.58 1.50 -17.63
N ALA A 117 0.15 2.56 -17.95
CA ALA A 117 -0.39 3.91 -18.02
C ALA A 117 0.32 4.73 -19.11
N ASN A 118 -0.39 5.71 -19.68
CA ASN A 118 0.20 6.67 -20.60
C ASN A 118 1.03 7.69 -19.80
N LEU A 119 2.19 8.08 -20.32
CA LEU A 119 3.05 9.10 -19.72
C LEU A 119 2.37 10.47 -19.67
N ASP A 120 1.52 10.80 -20.64
CA ASP A 120 0.77 12.05 -20.66
C ASP A 120 -0.25 12.10 -19.51
N ASP A 121 -0.98 11.01 -19.28
CA ASP A 121 -1.93 10.91 -18.15
C ASP A 121 -1.20 11.01 -16.80
N ILE A 122 0.01 10.45 -16.70
CA ILE A 122 0.85 10.54 -15.50
C ILE A 122 1.33 11.98 -15.28
N ALA A 123 1.75 12.67 -16.34
CA ALA A 123 2.22 14.05 -16.27
C ALA A 123 1.09 14.98 -15.81
N ASN A 124 -0.08 14.89 -16.46
CA ASN A 124 -1.26 15.68 -16.06
C ASN A 124 -1.63 15.44 -14.60
N GLN A 125 -1.66 14.17 -14.17
CA GLN A 125 -1.96 13.84 -12.78
C GLN A 125 -0.91 14.36 -11.79
N ALA A 126 0.35 14.43 -12.20
CA ALA A 126 1.42 14.98 -11.36
C ALA A 126 1.29 16.50 -11.25
N ASP A 127 0.90 17.18 -12.32
CA ASP A 127 0.64 18.63 -12.33
C ASP A 127 -0.56 18.96 -11.44
N ASP A 128 -1.67 18.20 -11.53
CA ASP A 128 -2.86 18.34 -10.68
C ASP A 128 -2.56 18.24 -9.16
N LEU A 129 -1.45 17.60 -8.76
CA LEU A 129 -1.05 17.49 -7.34
C LEU A 129 -0.23 18.69 -6.86
N LEU A 130 0.33 19.48 -7.78
CA LEU A 130 1.16 20.64 -7.48
C LEU A 130 0.37 21.96 -7.52
N GLU A 131 -0.76 21.98 -8.22
CA GLU A 131 -1.74 23.08 -8.21
C GLU A 131 -2.56 23.12 -6.91
#